data_AF-A0A2M7C1B6-F1
#
_entry.id   AF-A0A2M7C1B6-F1
#
_cell.length_a   1.000
_cell.length_b   1.000
_cell.length_c   1.000
_cell.angle_alpha   90.00
_cell.angle_beta   90.00
_cell.angle_gamma   90.00
#
_symmetry.space_group_name_H-M   'P 1'
#
loop_
_entity.id
_entity.type
_entity.pdbx_description
1 polymer ?
#
loop_
_entity_poly.entity_id
_entity_poly.type
_entity_poly.pdbx_seq_one_letter_code
_entity_poly.pdbx_strand_id
1 'polypeptide(L)' 'MATETELKLRITPEHLARLRRHRLFKTHQLTAPVTRHLHNIYFDTPKLDLNKHEMALRLRRVGGRWLQTLKGGG' A
#
# COMPACT_ATOMS: atom_id res chain seq x y z
N MET A 1 13.60 12.84 4.77
CA MET A 1 12.68 11.77 4.29
C MET A 1 11.52 11.67 5.28
N ALA A 2 10.31 11.37 4.83
CA ALA A 2 9.18 11.17 5.74
C ALA A 2 9.20 9.75 6.31
N THR A 3 9.03 9.62 7.62
CA THR A 3 8.88 8.32 8.29
C THR A 3 7.46 7.81 8.10
N GLU A 4 7.31 6.59 7.58
CA GLU A 4 6.04 5.88 7.45
C GLU A 4 6.03 4.71 8.42
N THR A 5 4.99 4.58 9.25
CA THR A 5 4.82 3.46 10.18
C THR A 5 3.55 2.71 9.81
N GLU A 6 3.66 1.42 9.48
CA GLU A 6 2.57 0.62 8.92
C GLU A 6 2.55 -0.80 9.51
N LEU A 7 1.37 -1.35 9.81
CA LEU A 7 1.17 -2.76 10.17
C LEU A 7 0.38 -3.47 9.06
N LYS A 8 0.96 -4.53 8.48
CA LYS A 8 0.32 -5.35 7.42
C LYS A 8 -0.06 -6.71 7.96
N LEU A 9 -1.32 -7.08 7.76
CA LEU A 9 -1.86 -8.37 8.14
C LEU A 9 -2.44 -9.06 6.91
N ARG A 10 -2.20 -10.37 6.78
CA ARG A 10 -2.82 -11.19 5.74
C ARG A 10 -4.25 -11.55 6.16
N ILE A 11 -5.16 -11.61 5.18
CA ILE A 11 -6.54 -12.05 5.39
C ILE A 11 -6.98 -12.90 4.19
N THR A 12 -7.78 -13.93 4.46
CA THR A 12 -8.38 -14.74 3.40
C THR A 12 -9.61 -14.03 2.79
N PRO A 13 -9.92 -14.23 1.50
CA PRO A 13 -11.03 -13.52 0.84
C PRO A 13 -12.38 -13.68 1.55
N GLU A 14 -12.66 -14.85 2.14
CA GLU A 14 -13.92 -15.20 2.80
C GLU A 14 -14.18 -14.31 4.02
N HIS A 15 -13.12 -13.85 4.67
CA HIS A 15 -13.21 -13.02 5.87
C HIS A 15 -13.29 -11.52 5.57
N LEU A 16 -13.06 -11.09 4.33
CA LEU A 16 -12.96 -9.67 3.98
C LEU A 16 -14.28 -8.91 4.23
N ALA A 17 -15.42 -9.52 3.89
CA ALA A 17 -16.73 -8.92 4.11
C ALA A 17 -17.03 -8.72 5.60
N ARG A 18 -16.62 -9.67 6.45
CA ARG A 18 -16.74 -9.57 7.91
C ARG A 18 -15.83 -8.48 8.46
N LEU A 19 -14.57 -8.42 8.02
CA LEU A 19 -13.61 -7.40 8.44
C LEU A 19 -14.12 -5.99 8.14
N ARG A 20 -14.62 -5.74 6.91
CA ARG A 20 -15.15 -4.42 6.51
C ARG A 20 -16.31 -3.92 7.38
N ARG A 21 -17.10 -4.82 7.97
CA ARG A 21 -18.24 -4.48 8.83
C ARG A 21 -17.91 -4.53 10.33
N HIS A 22 -16.68 -4.86 10.69
CA HIS A 22 -16.27 -5.08 12.07
C HIS A 22 -16.41 -3.79 12.90
N ARG A 23 -16.90 -3.91 14.15
CA ARG A 23 -17.22 -2.76 15.02
C ARG A 23 -16.00 -1.87 15.26
N LEU A 24 -14.81 -2.46 15.41
CA LEU A 24 -13.55 -1.74 15.60
C LEU A 24 -13.36 -0.62 14.56
N PHE A 25 -13.57 -0.90 13.27
CA PHE A 25 -13.40 0.12 12.24
C PHE A 25 -14.50 1.17 12.25
N LYS A 26 -15.75 0.78 12.54
CA LYS A 26 -16.88 1.72 12.63
C LYS A 26 -16.71 2.71 13.78
N THR A 27 -16.23 2.24 14.93
CA THR A 27 -16.06 3.07 16.13
C THR A 27 -14.96 4.12 15.97
N HIS A 28 -13.92 3.83 15.19
CA HIS A 28 -12.78 4.73 14.95
C HIS A 28 -12.82 5.40 13.58
N GLN A 29 -13.97 5.39 12.90
CA GLN A 29 -14.12 5.93 11.57
C GLN A 29 -14.22 7.47 11.59
N LEU A 30 -13.24 8.16 11.03
CA LEU A 30 -13.29 9.63 10.86
C LEU A 30 -14.04 10.05 9.59
N THR A 31 -13.97 9.24 8.53
CA THR A 31 -14.58 9.52 7.22
C THR A 31 -15.06 8.23 6.54
N ALA A 32 -15.96 8.36 5.57
CA ALA A 32 -16.43 7.22 4.76
C ALA A 32 -15.25 6.54 4.04
N PRO A 33 -15.17 5.20 4.02
CA PRO A 33 -14.09 4.51 3.35
C PRO A 33 -14.31 4.58 1.84
N VAL A 34 -13.24 4.82 1.09
CA VAL A 34 -13.30 4.88 -0.37
C VAL A 34 -12.55 3.72 -0.99
N THR A 35 -13.15 3.11 -2.01
CA THR A 35 -12.45 2.13 -2.85
C THR A 35 -11.81 2.87 -4.01
N ARG A 36 -10.51 2.64 -4.24
CA ARG A 36 -9.79 3.19 -5.39
C ARG A 36 -9.00 2.08 -6.09
N HIS A 37 -9.00 2.09 -7.42
CA HIS A 37 -8.05 1.31 -8.18
C HIS A 37 -6.68 1.98 -8.12
N LEU A 38 -5.68 1.22 -7.67
CA LEU A 38 -4.28 1.64 -7.61
C LEU A 38 -3.49 0.82 -8.63
N HIS A 39 -2.97 1.48 -9.66
CA HIS A 39 -2.11 0.84 -10.64
C HIS A 39 -0.65 1.15 -10.28
N ASN A 40 0.19 0.12 -10.10
CA ASN A 40 1.59 0.27 -9.71
C ASN A 40 2.48 -0.36 -10.79
N ILE A 41 3.52 0.36 -11.18
CA ILE A 41 4.63 -0.15 -11.99
C ILE A 41 5.87 -0.10 -11.10
N TYR A 42 6.50 -1.25 -10.91
CA TYR A 42 7.73 -1.38 -10.13
C TYR A 42 8.93 -1.42 -11.06
N PHE A 43 10.00 -0.77 -10.62
CA PHE A 43 11.26 -0.73 -11.33
C PHE A 43 12.31 -1.41 -10.49
N ASP A 44 13.19 -2.15 -11.15
CA ASP A 44 14.43 -2.66 -10.60
C ASP A 44 15.44 -2.78 -11.75
N THR A 45 16.70 -3.04 -11.43
CA THR A 45 17.70 -3.42 -12.42
C THR A 45 17.51 -4.90 -12.79
N PRO A 46 18.05 -5.36 -13.94
CA PRO A 46 18.07 -6.80 -14.25
C PRO A 46 18.77 -7.65 -13.17
N LYS A 47 19.64 -7.03 -12.36
CA LYS A 47 20.37 -7.68 -11.26
C LYS A 47 19.63 -7.59 -9.92
N LEU A 48 18.44 -7.00 -9.88
CA LEU A 48 17.62 -6.81 -8.67
C LEU A 48 18.33 -5.98 -7.60
N ASP A 49 19.05 -4.93 -8.01
CA ASP A 49 19.86 -4.14 -7.09
C ASP A 49 19.00 -3.39 -6.06
N LEU A 50 17.80 -2.90 -6.42
CA LEU A 50 16.93 -2.25 -5.44
C LEU A 50 16.43 -3.25 -4.40
N ASN A 51 15.94 -4.40 -4.85
CA ASN A 51 15.51 -5.47 -3.96
C ASN A 51 16.62 -5.93 -3.00
N LYS A 52 17.87 -6.07 -3.48
CA LYS A 52 19.02 -6.45 -2.66
C LYS A 52 19.35 -5.45 -1.55
N HIS A 53 18.99 -4.18 -1.73
CA HIS A 53 19.17 -3.12 -0.74
C HIS A 53 17.87 -2.83 0.04
N GLU A 54 16.87 -3.73 -0.05
CA GLU A 54 15.57 -3.57 0.60
C GLU A 54 14.86 -2.26 0.21
N MET A 55 15.05 -1.85 -1.05
CA MET A 55 14.47 -0.66 -1.64
C MET A 55 13.40 -1.02 -2.68
N ALA A 56 12.43 -0.12 -2.85
CA ALA A 56 11.40 -0.25 -3.86
C ALA A 56 11.15 1.10 -4.55
N LEU A 57 11.38 1.15 -5.86
CA LEU A 57 10.99 2.26 -6.72
C LEU A 57 9.69 1.90 -7.45
N ARG A 58 8.69 2.79 -7.38
CA ARG A 58 7.44 2.61 -8.12
C ARG A 58 6.88 3.90 -8.71
N LEU A 59 6.15 3.75 -9.80
CA LEU A 59 5.14 4.70 -10.26
C LEU A 59 3.76 4.18 -9.88
N ARG A 60 2.94 5.03 -9.25
CA ARG A 60 1.54 4.73 -8.91
C ARG A 60 0.61 5.68 -9.64
N ARG A 61 -0.36 5.14 -10.40
CA ARG A 61 -1.49 5.92 -10.93
C ARG A 61 -2.66 5.84 -9.94
N VAL A 62 -3.11 7.00 -9.48
CA VAL A 62 -4.28 7.14 -8.59
C VAL A 62 -5.00 8.45 -8.87
N GLY A 63 -6.33 8.40 -9.03
CA GLY A 63 -7.13 9.60 -9.32
C GLY A 63 -6.68 10.36 -10.58
N GLY A 64 -6.26 9.63 -11.62
CA GLY A 64 -5.77 10.22 -12.87
C GLY A 64 -4.36 10.79 -12.83
N ARG A 65 -3.69 10.81 -11.67
CA ARG A 65 -2.34 11.36 -11.49
C ARG A 65 -1.31 10.26 -11.29
N TRP A 66 -0.07 10.54 -11.70
CA TRP A 66 1.09 9.69 -11.44
C TRP A 66 1.89 10.20 -10.25
N LEU A 67 2.27 9.30 -9.35
CA LEU A 67 3.14 9.55 -8.21
C LEU A 67 4.33 8.61 -8.25
N GLN A 68 5.54 9.15 -8.18
CA GLN A 68 6.78 8.39 -8.02
C GLN A 68 7.11 8.26 -6.53
N THR A 69 7.52 7.07 -6.11
CA THR A 69 7.93 6.83 -4.72
C THR A 69 9.14 5.91 -4.70
N LEU A 70 10.15 6.29 -3.93
CA LEU A 70 11.24 5.44 -3.51
C LEU A 70 11.06 5.14 -2.02
N LYS A 71 11.01 3.85 -1.66
CA LYS A 71 11.09 3.38 -0.28
C LYS A 71 12.43 2.68 -0.07
N GLY A 72 13.02 2.81 1.10
CA GLY A 72 14.26 2.14 1.50
C GLY A 72 14.47 2.28 3.01
N GLY A 73 15.40 1.48 3.56
CA GLY A 73 15.66 1.44 4.99
C GLY A 73 14.58 0.69 5.76
N GLY A 74 14.46 -0.62 5.49
CA GLY A 74 13.59 -1.54 6.22
C GLY A 74 13.76 -1.45 7.73
#